data_AF-A0A9Q3PDU7-F1
#
_entry.id   AF-A0A9Q3PDU7-F1
#
_cell.length_a   1.000
_cell.length_b   1.000
_cell.length_c   1.000
_cell.angle_alpha   90.00
_cell.angle_beta   90.00
_cell.angle_gamma   90.00
#
_symmetry.space_group_name_H-M   'P 1'
#
loop_
_entity.id
_entity.type
_entity.pdbx_description
1 polymer ?
#
loop_
_entity_poly.entity_id
_entity_poly.type
_entity_poly.pdbx_seq_one_letter_code
_entity_poly.pdbx_strand_id
1 'polypeptide(L)'
;VALANTPDNPAYVPLEAEPQIPIEVINITDIGTEFFEEVRESYEQDTSCHILTSLLDKDCKDTFLLNALDEVWKNSYSEGGFH
;
A
#
# COMPACT_ATOMS: atom_id res chain seq x y z
N VAL A 1 -29.23 25.18 1.09
CA VAL A 1 -29.11 25.95 -0.18
C VAL A 1 -27.62 26.12 -0.45
N ALA A 2 -27.11 25.63 -1.57
CA ALA A 2 -25.72 25.85 -1.94
C ALA A 2 -25.54 27.31 -2.39
N LEU A 3 -24.46 27.96 -1.95
CA LEU A 3 -24.14 29.33 -2.36
C LEU A 3 -23.74 29.36 -3.84
N ALA A 4 -24.09 30.45 -4.53
CA ALA A 4 -23.72 30.63 -5.93
C ALA A 4 -22.20 30.69 -6.08
N ASN A 5 -21.67 30.10 -7.16
CA ASN A 5 -20.25 30.15 -7.51
C ASN A 5 -19.94 31.49 -8.21
N THR A 6 -20.13 32.59 -7.48
CA THR A 6 -19.83 33.96 -7.91
C THR A 6 -18.47 34.40 -7.38
N PRO A 7 -17.73 35.31 -8.04
CA PRO A 7 -16.41 35.77 -7.59
C PRO A 7 -16.37 36.33 -6.16
N ASP A 8 -17.50 36.84 -5.68
CA ASP A 8 -17.64 37.34 -4.29
C ASP A 8 -17.72 36.23 -3.24
N ASN A 9 -17.86 34.96 -3.64
CA ASN A 9 -17.85 33.80 -2.76
C ASN A 9 -16.39 33.41 -2.46
N PRO A 10 -15.96 33.34 -1.19
CA PRO A 10 -14.59 32.91 -0.86
C PRO A 10 -14.28 31.47 -1.28
N ALA A 11 -15.30 30.65 -1.53
CA ALA A 11 -15.18 29.31 -2.11
C ALA A 11 -15.35 29.31 -3.65
N TYR A 12 -15.23 30.47 -4.30
CA TYR A 12 -15.32 30.60 -5.75
C TYR A 12 -14.22 29.76 -6.43
N VAL A 13 -14.64 28.85 -7.30
CA VAL A 13 -13.74 28.10 -8.16
C VAL A 13 -14.09 28.45 -9.60
N PRO A 14 -13.20 29.13 -10.35
CA PRO A 14 -13.39 29.36 -11.78
C PRO A 14 -13.65 28.04 -12.49
N LEU A 15 -14.69 27.95 -13.34
CA LEU A 15 -14.99 26.71 -14.07
C LEU A 15 -13.85 26.25 -15.00
N GLU A 16 -12.94 27.17 -15.35
CA GLU A 16 -11.77 26.94 -16.21
C GLU A 16 -10.48 26.65 -15.43
N ALA A 17 -10.54 26.57 -14.09
CA ALA A 17 -9.38 26.14 -13.32
C ALA A 17 -9.09 24.69 -13.71
N GLU A 18 -7.96 24.50 -14.41
CA GLU A 18 -7.42 23.18 -14.73
C GLU A 18 -7.47 22.28 -13.47
N PRO A 19 -7.70 20.96 -13.64
CA PRO A 19 -7.70 20.04 -12.52
C PRO A 19 -6.44 20.29 -11.70
N GLN A 20 -6.62 20.68 -10.43
CA GLN A 20 -5.51 20.79 -9.49
C GLN A 20 -4.83 19.41 -9.48
N ILE A 21 -3.68 19.34 -10.14
CA ILE A 21 -2.86 18.14 -10.17
C ILE A 21 -2.64 17.77 -8.70
N PRO A 22 -3.00 16.54 -8.26
CA PRO A 22 -2.87 16.16 -6.87
C PRO A 22 -1.45 16.42 -6.38
N ILE A 23 -1.37 16.99 -5.17
CA ILE A 23 -0.16 17.36 -4.44
C ILE A 23 0.93 16.31 -4.68
N GLU A 24 1.99 16.73 -5.38
CA GLU A 24 3.28 16.05 -5.54
C GLU A 24 3.17 14.51 -5.61
N VAL A 25 2.67 13.99 -6.72
CA VAL A 25 3.01 12.62 -7.11
C VAL A 25 4.53 12.62 -7.36
N ILE A 26 5.30 12.19 -6.36
CA ILE A 26 6.70 11.81 -6.55
C ILE A 26 6.66 10.62 -7.50
N ASN A 27 6.76 10.91 -8.80
CA ASN A 27 6.88 9.89 -9.81
C ASN A 27 8.32 9.40 -9.75
N ILE A 28 8.56 8.31 -9.02
CA ILE A 28 9.89 7.72 -8.94
C ILE A 28 10.12 6.95 -10.25
N THR A 29 10.61 7.63 -11.27
CA THR A 29 10.92 7.05 -12.58
C THR A 29 12.30 6.40 -12.65
N ASP A 30 13.15 6.69 -11.66
CA ASP A 30 14.57 6.32 -11.68
C ASP A 30 14.88 5.06 -10.84
N ILE A 31 13.85 4.42 -10.26
CA ILE A 31 14.04 3.07 -9.72
C ILE A 31 14.17 2.14 -10.92
N GLY A 32 15.41 1.77 -11.21
CA GLY A 32 15.73 0.82 -12.26
C GLY A 32 15.09 -0.54 -12.01
N THR A 33 14.82 -1.26 -13.09
CA THR A 33 14.26 -2.62 -13.06
C THR A 33 15.03 -3.55 -12.13
N GLU A 34 16.35 -3.36 -12.03
CA GLU A 34 17.26 -4.10 -11.14
C GLU A 34 16.83 -4.06 -9.67
N PHE A 35 16.37 -2.92 -9.17
CA PHE A 35 15.87 -2.81 -7.79
C PHE A 35 14.63 -3.68 -7.58
N PHE A 36 13.68 -3.65 -8.52
CA PHE A 36 12.46 -4.46 -8.40
C PHE A 36 12.75 -5.95 -8.56
N GLU A 37 13.76 -6.31 -9.36
CA GLU A 37 14.25 -7.68 -9.47
C GLU A 37 14.89 -8.14 -8.15
N GLU A 38 15.76 -7.33 -7.56
CA GLU A 38 16.39 -7.62 -6.26
C GLU A 38 15.34 -7.78 -5.14
N VAL A 39 14.35 -6.88 -5.09
CA VAL A 39 13.24 -6.97 -4.14
C VAL A 39 12.43 -8.26 -4.35
N ARG A 40 12.16 -8.63 -5.62
CA ARG A 40 11.44 -9.87 -5.93
C ARG A 40 12.23 -11.10 -5.49
N GLU A 41 13.52 -11.16 -5.80
CA GLU A 41 14.40 -12.26 -5.39
C GLU A 41 14.48 -12.37 -3.87
N SER A 42 14.53 -11.25 -3.15
CA SER A 42 14.52 -11.24 -1.68
C SER A 42 13.26 -11.89 -1.12
N TYR A 43 12.09 -11.65 -1.71
CA TYR A 43 10.84 -12.27 -1.27
C TYR A 43 10.76 -13.76 -1.64
N GLU A 44 11.34 -14.16 -2.77
CA GLU A 44 11.41 -15.58 -3.16
C GLU A 44 12.32 -16.40 -2.24
N GLN A 45 13.35 -15.78 -1.64
CA GLN A 45 14.25 -16.46 -0.71
C GLN A 45 13.76 -16.42 0.75
N ASP A 46 12.87 -15.49 1.10
CA ASP A 46 12.36 -15.36 2.46
C ASP A 46 11.26 -16.40 2.76
N THR A 47 11.57 -17.31 3.68
CA THR A 47 10.65 -18.37 4.11
C THR A 47 9.40 -17.81 4.80
N SER A 48 9.53 -16.71 5.55
CA SER A 48 8.40 -16.06 6.22
C SER A 48 7.40 -15.50 5.20
N CYS A 49 7.86 -15.03 4.04
CA CYS A 49 6.99 -14.58 2.95
C CYS A 49 6.13 -15.70 2.38
N HIS A 50 6.72 -16.87 2.13
CA HIS A 50 5.99 -18.04 1.63
C HIS A 50 4.96 -18.57 2.63
N ILE A 51 5.33 -18.61 3.92
CA ILE A 51 4.44 -19.02 5.00
C ILE A 51 3.27 -18.04 5.11
N LEU A 52 3.55 -16.74 5.09
CA LEU A 52 2.52 -15.69 5.19
C LEU A 52 1.55 -15.77 4.00
N THR A 53 2.05 -15.90 2.78
CA THR A 53 1.22 -16.05 1.58
C THR A 53 0.31 -17.28 1.70
N SER A 54 0.83 -18.38 2.24
CA SER A 54 0.05 -19.61 2.48
C SER A 54 -1.02 -19.45 3.57
N LEU A 55 -0.76 -18.66 4.61
CA LEU A 55 -1.74 -18.32 5.65
C LEU A 55 -2.87 -17.46 5.07
N LEU A 56 -2.54 -16.47 4.24
CA LEU A 56 -3.48 -15.52 3.65
C LEU A 56 -4.34 -16.12 2.53
N ASP A 57 -3.76 -16.95 1.64
CA ASP A 57 -4.44 -17.54 0.48
C ASP A 57 -5.61 -18.48 0.86
N LYS A 58 -5.65 -18.94 2.12
CA LYS A 58 -6.65 -19.90 2.61
C LYS A 58 -7.41 -19.43 3.85
N ASP A 59 -7.21 -18.18 4.29
CA ASP A 59 -7.66 -17.70 5.61
C ASP A 59 -7.34 -18.73 6.70
N CYS A 60 -6.17 -19.37 6.52
CA CYS A 60 -5.82 -20.62 7.15
C CYS A 60 -5.30 -20.29 8.53
N LYS A 61 -6.12 -20.54 9.55
CA LYS A 61 -5.72 -20.40 10.96
C LYS A 61 -4.81 -21.54 11.41
N ASP A 62 -3.88 -21.96 10.55
CA ASP A 62 -2.92 -23.00 10.87
C ASP A 62 -1.88 -22.46 11.85
N THR A 63 -2.10 -22.81 13.11
CA THR A 63 -1.23 -22.45 14.23
C THR A 63 0.20 -22.97 14.07
N PHE A 64 0.43 -24.02 13.28
CA PHE A 64 1.77 -24.52 13.02
C PHE A 64 2.54 -23.55 12.11
N LEU A 65 1.94 -23.16 10.99
CA LEU A 65 2.51 -22.17 10.07
C LEU A 65 2.69 -20.81 10.77
N LEU A 66 1.72 -20.40 11.57
CA LEU A 66 1.79 -19.15 12.33
C LEU A 66 2.90 -19.14 13.38
N ASN A 67 3.27 -20.31 13.93
CA ASN A 67 4.41 -20.44 14.84
C ASN A 67 5.75 -20.60 14.12
N ALA A 68 5.74 -20.92 12.82
CA ALA A 68 6.93 -21.00 11.98
C ALA A 68 7.32 -19.64 11.38
N LEU A 69 6.46 -18.62 11.48
CA LEU A 69 6.82 -17.23 11.17
C LEU A 69 7.84 -16.69 12.17
N ASP A 70 8.77 -15.90 11.65
CA ASP A 70 9.63 -15.08 12.50
C ASP A 70 8.80 -14.11 13.35
N GLU A 71 9.31 -13.77 14.54
CA GLU A 71 8.57 -12.97 15.53
C GLU A 71 8.01 -11.65 14.97
N VAL A 72 8.81 -10.95 14.15
CA VAL A 72 8.41 -9.66 13.57
C VAL A 72 7.17 -9.82 12.68
N TRP A 73 7.17 -10.84 11.83
CA TRP A 73 6.08 -11.15 10.91
C TRP A 73 4.85 -11.65 11.67
N LYS A 74 5.06 -12.49 12.67
CA LYS A 74 4.01 -13.03 13.53
C LYS A 74 3.26 -11.93 14.29
N ASN A 75 4.00 -10.97 14.85
CA ASN A 75 3.41 -9.83 15.55
C ASN A 75 2.55 -9.00 14.58
N SER A 76 3.11 -8.62 13.43
CA SER A 76 2.41 -7.85 12.40
C SER A 76 1.16 -8.58 11.88
N TYR A 77 1.21 -9.90 11.71
CA TYR A 77 0.05 -10.72 11.35
C TYR A 77 -1.03 -10.73 12.44
N SER A 78 -0.65 -10.88 13.71
CA SER A 78 -1.61 -10.89 14.82
C SER A 78 -2.29 -9.55 15.06
N GLU A 79 -1.62 -8.45 14.71
CA GLU A 79 -2.13 -7.08 14.78
C GLU A 79 -3.01 -6.71 13.57
N GLY A 80 -3.06 -7.56 12.55
CA GLY A 80 -3.81 -7.30 11.34
C GLY A 80 -3.09 -6.41 10.31
N GLY A 81 -1.77 -6.41 10.31
CA GLY A 81 -0.96 -5.70 9.32
C GLY A 81 -1.06 -6.28 7.90
N PHE A 82 -1.62 -7.48 7.73
CA PHE A 82 -1.81 -8.16 6.45
C PHE A 82 -3.30 -8.50 6.28
N HIS A 83 -4.03 -7.66 5.55
CA HIS A 83 -5.47 -7.77 5.27
C HIS A 83 -5.72 -7.70 3.77
#